data_AF-A0A4W5KP12-F1
#
_entry.id   AF-A0A4W5KP12-F1
#
_cell.length_a   1.000
_cell.length_b   1.000
_cell.length_c   1.000
_cell.angle_alpha   90.00
_cell.angle_beta   90.00
_cell.angle_gamma   90.00
#
_symmetry.space_group_name_H-M   'P 1'
#
loop_
_entity.id
_entity.type
_entity.pdbx_description
1 polymer ?
#
loop_
_entity_poly.entity_id
_entity_poly.type
_entity_poly.pdbx_seq_one_letter_code
_entity_poly.pdbx_strand_id
1 'polypeptide(L)'
;MTAETLNFGPEWLRALSSGGSVTSPPPSPAMPKYKLAEYRYGREEMLALYIKENKAPEDMQDKEFASILQDEPMQPLALEPLTEEEQRNFSMSVNSVAVLRLMGKGGGVAPAGVARGRGTTRGGGRGETLSIIAP
;
A
#
# COMPACT_ATOMS: atom_id res chain seq x y z
N MET A 1 -26.71 10.52 35.45
CA MET A 1 -25.89 9.83 34.43
C MET A 1 -24.93 10.87 33.87
N THR A 2 -23.63 10.70 34.10
CA THR A 2 -22.59 11.64 33.65
C THR A 2 -22.23 11.30 32.20
N ALA A 3 -22.41 12.25 31.27
CA ALA A 3 -22.10 12.03 29.86
C ALA A 3 -20.58 11.89 29.68
N GLU A 4 -20.14 10.70 29.26
CA GLU A 4 -18.76 10.46 28.84
C GLU A 4 -18.54 11.15 27.48
N THR A 5 -17.77 12.23 27.49
CA THR A 5 -17.41 12.97 26.27
C THR A 5 -16.40 12.13 25.49
N LEU A 6 -16.84 11.53 24.38
CA LEU A 6 -15.98 10.76 23.48
C LEU A 6 -14.96 11.70 22.81
N ASN A 7 -13.68 11.43 23.04
CA ASN A 7 -12.57 12.22 22.51
C ASN A 7 -12.21 11.74 21.11
N PHE A 8 -12.75 12.41 20.08
CA PHE A 8 -12.40 12.13 18.70
C PHE A 8 -11.30 13.09 18.18
N GLY A 9 -10.33 12.52 17.46
CA GLY A 9 -9.38 13.27 16.63
C GLY A 9 -8.08 13.71 17.30
N PRO A 10 -7.08 14.13 16.49
CA PRO A 10 -5.81 14.67 16.98
C PRO A 10 -6.01 15.85 17.92
N GLU A 11 -5.05 16.06 18.83
CA GLU A 11 -5.14 17.07 19.89
C GLU A 11 -5.39 18.50 19.38
N TRP A 12 -4.78 18.88 18.25
CA TRP A 12 -4.97 20.21 17.64
C TRP A 12 -6.42 20.47 17.24
N LEU A 13 -7.17 19.43 16.85
CA LEU A 13 -8.58 19.54 16.49
C LEU A 13 -9.45 19.67 17.75
N ARG A 14 -9.09 18.97 18.83
CA ARG A 14 -9.78 19.04 20.11
C ARG A 14 -9.61 20.41 20.78
N ALA A 15 -8.43 21.01 20.66
CA ALA A 15 -8.13 22.34 21.20
C ALA A 15 -8.98 23.45 20.55
N LEU A 16 -9.44 23.27 19.31
CA LEU A 16 -10.34 24.21 18.62
C LEU A 16 -11.81 24.03 19.02
N SER A 17 -12.22 22.80 19.32
CA SER A 17 -13.61 22.45 19.63
C SER A 17 -13.99 22.72 21.09
N SER A 18 -13.02 22.72 22.00
CA SER A 18 -13.26 22.86 23.45
C SER A 18 -13.62 24.28 23.93
N GLY A 19 -13.88 25.23 23.02
CA GLY A 19 -14.37 26.57 23.38
C GLY A 19 -13.41 27.43 24.20
N GLY A 20 -12.16 26.98 24.40
CA GLY A 20 -11.10 27.81 24.94
C GLY A 20 -10.65 28.78 23.86
N SER A 21 -10.83 30.07 24.09
CA SER A 21 -10.39 31.17 23.21
C SER A 21 -8.90 31.04 22.87
N VAL A 22 -8.59 30.35 21.78
CA VAL A 22 -7.33 30.48 21.06
C VAL A 22 -7.50 31.65 20.11
N THR A 23 -7.11 32.82 20.58
CA THR A 23 -6.88 33.97 19.72
C THR A 23 -5.87 33.56 18.66
N SER A 24 -6.36 33.32 17.44
CA SER A 24 -5.62 32.98 16.21
C SER A 24 -4.79 31.68 16.24
N PRO A 25 -4.71 30.94 15.12
CA PRO A 25 -3.66 29.94 14.95
C PRO A 25 -2.30 30.61 15.17
N PRO A 26 -1.30 29.92 15.77
CA PRO A 26 0.04 30.47 15.88
C PRO A 26 0.49 30.91 14.49
N PRO A 27 1.12 32.09 14.34
CA PRO A 27 1.58 32.55 13.04
C PRO A 27 2.53 31.51 12.47
N SER A 28 2.08 30.82 11.42
CA SER A 28 2.95 29.95 10.64
C SER A 28 4.20 30.74 10.27
N PRO A 29 5.42 30.19 10.44
CA PRO A 29 6.63 30.84 9.97
C PRO A 29 6.38 31.31 8.54
N ALA A 30 6.57 32.61 8.29
CA ALA A 30 6.38 33.18 6.96
C ALA A 30 7.34 32.45 6.02
N MET A 31 6.83 31.41 5.36
CA MET A 31 7.62 30.62 4.44
C MET A 31 8.07 31.57 3.34
N PRO A 32 9.39 31.69 3.09
CA PRO A 32 9.87 32.45 1.96
C PRO A 32 9.10 31.99 0.73
N LYS A 33 8.58 32.93 -0.07
CA LYS A 33 7.97 32.61 -1.36
C LYS A 33 9.07 31.99 -2.23
N TYR A 34 9.25 30.69 -2.17
CA TYR A 34 10.23 29.97 -2.98
C TYR A 34 9.85 30.17 -4.45
N LYS A 35 10.81 30.66 -5.24
CA LYS A 35 10.62 30.79 -6.69
C LYS A 35 10.37 29.39 -7.25
N LEU A 36 9.18 29.16 -7.78
CA LEU A 36 8.87 27.95 -8.52
C LEU A 36 9.76 27.89 -9.77
N ALA A 37 10.08 26.68 -10.23
CA ALA A 37 10.70 26.53 -11.54
C ALA A 37 9.79 27.08 -12.62
N GLU A 38 10.42 27.66 -13.65
CA GLU A 38 9.77 28.39 -14.74
C GLU A 38 8.87 27.50 -15.60
N TYR A 39 9.26 26.24 -15.79
CA TYR A 39 8.47 25.23 -16.49
C TYR A 39 8.05 24.14 -15.51
N ARG A 40 6.81 24.22 -15.06
CA ARG A 40 6.14 23.22 -14.23
C ARG A 40 4.81 22.88 -14.87
N TYR A 41 4.57 21.59 -15.05
CA TYR A 41 3.33 21.07 -15.60
C TYR A 41 2.79 20.00 -14.65
N GLY A 42 1.59 20.21 -14.12
CA GLY A 42 0.85 19.22 -13.36
C GLY A 42 0.33 18.08 -14.24
N ARG A 43 -0.29 17.08 -13.62
CA ARG A 43 -0.83 15.91 -14.35
C ARG A 43 -1.80 16.31 -15.45
N GLU A 44 -2.82 17.10 -15.13
CA GLU A 44 -3.86 17.51 -16.10
C GLU A 44 -3.29 18.41 -17.20
N GLU A 45 -2.33 19.28 -16.86
CA GLU A 45 -1.65 20.14 -17.83
C GLU A 45 -0.84 19.28 -18.82
N MET A 46 -0.12 18.26 -18.34
CA MET A 46 0.61 17.33 -19.20
C MET A 46 -0.33 16.51 -20.10
N LEU A 47 -1.49 16.07 -19.59
CA LEU A 47 -2.47 15.34 -20.38
C LEU A 47 -3.13 16.22 -21.45
N ALA A 48 -3.37 17.50 -21.14
CA ALA A 48 -3.92 18.45 -22.10
C ALA A 48 -2.96 18.77 -23.27
N LEU A 49 -1.64 18.56 -23.08
CA LEU A 49 -0.64 18.72 -24.13
C LEU A 49 -0.52 17.51 -25.06
N TYR A 50 -1.22 16.40 -24.78
CA TYR A 50 -1.17 15.20 -25.62
C TYR A 50 -1.85 15.43 -26.98
N ILE A 51 -1.17 14.99 -28.05
CA ILE A 51 -1.66 15.07 -29.43
C ILE A 51 -1.74 13.64 -29.98
N LYS A 52 -2.95 13.19 -30.32
CA LYS A 52 -3.22 11.81 -30.75
C LYS A 52 -2.50 11.42 -32.04
N GLU A 53 -2.36 12.36 -32.98
CA GLU A 53 -1.83 12.11 -34.32
C GLU A 53 -0.32 12.35 -34.42
N ASN A 54 0.40 12.23 -33.31
CA ASN A 54 1.83 12.47 -33.31
C ASN A 54 2.59 11.34 -34.01
N LYS A 55 3.53 11.70 -34.87
CA LYS A 55 4.36 10.73 -35.60
C LYS A 55 5.43 10.16 -34.67
N ALA A 56 5.78 8.89 -34.87
CA ALA A 56 6.93 8.29 -34.20
C ALA A 56 8.21 9.09 -34.55
N PRO A 57 9.03 9.46 -33.55
CA PRO A 57 10.33 10.08 -33.80
C PRO A 57 11.20 9.22 -34.72
N GLU A 58 12.02 9.85 -35.56
CA GLU A 58 12.89 9.15 -36.52
C GLU A 58 13.84 8.18 -35.80
N ASP A 59 14.40 8.59 -34.66
CA ASP A 59 15.29 7.77 -33.83
C ASP A 59 14.64 6.47 -33.31
N MET A 60 13.32 6.42 -33.22
CA MET A 60 12.58 5.23 -32.78
C MET A 60 12.30 4.23 -33.92
N GLN A 61 12.52 4.62 -35.18
CA GLN A 61 12.27 3.76 -36.35
C GLN A 61 13.41 2.78 -36.62
N ASP A 62 14.51 2.86 -35.86
CA ASP A 62 15.61 1.92 -35.96
C ASP A 62 15.17 0.50 -35.61
N LYS A 63 15.73 -0.47 -36.34
CA LYS A 63 15.42 -1.90 -36.16
C LYS A 63 15.72 -2.41 -34.76
N GLU A 64 16.60 -1.74 -34.03
CA GLU A 64 16.94 -2.05 -32.64
C GLU A 64 15.74 -1.83 -31.70
N PHE A 65 14.86 -0.87 -32.01
CA PHE A 65 13.68 -0.54 -31.21
C PHE A 65 12.40 -1.18 -31.73
N ALA A 66 12.45 -1.97 -32.79
CA ALA A 66 11.27 -2.58 -33.40
C ALA A 66 10.44 -3.45 -32.43
N SER A 67 11.04 -3.98 -31.36
CA SER A 67 10.33 -4.77 -30.34
C SER A 67 9.56 -3.94 -29.31
N ILE A 68 9.90 -2.66 -29.17
CA ILE A 68 9.27 -1.72 -28.23
C ILE A 68 8.50 -0.60 -28.95
N LEU A 69 8.69 -0.48 -30.26
CA LEU A 69 7.97 0.47 -31.10
C LEU A 69 6.51 0.05 -31.18
N GLN A 70 5.65 0.99 -30.83
CA GLN A 70 4.22 0.89 -31.07
C GLN A 70 3.91 1.72 -32.32
N ASP A 71 3.45 1.06 -33.38
CA ASP A 71 3.15 1.71 -34.66
C ASP A 71 1.98 2.70 -34.54
N GLU A 72 0.95 2.34 -33.78
CA GLU A 72 -0.22 3.18 -33.52
C GLU A 72 -0.07 3.93 -32.18
N PRO A 73 -0.10 5.27 -32.17
CA PRO A 73 0.05 6.03 -30.92
C PRO A 73 -1.09 5.72 -29.94
N MET A 74 -0.73 5.15 -28.80
CA MET A 74 -1.65 4.86 -27.69
C MET A 74 -1.86 6.12 -26.85
N GLN A 75 -3.12 6.40 -26.48
CA GLN A 75 -3.42 7.51 -25.57
C GLN A 75 -2.88 7.22 -24.15
N PRO A 76 -2.63 8.26 -23.34
CA PRO A 76 -2.21 8.06 -21.96
C PRO A 76 -3.23 7.23 -21.17
N LEU A 77 -2.77 6.18 -20.49
CA LEU A 77 -3.61 5.30 -19.63
C LEU A 77 -4.39 6.08 -18.56
N ALA A 78 -3.91 7.27 -18.21
CA ALA A 78 -4.58 8.21 -17.33
C ALA A 78 -5.98 8.66 -17.80
N LEU A 79 -6.26 8.56 -19.11
CA LEU A 79 -7.53 8.89 -19.75
C LEU A 79 -8.43 7.67 -19.90
N GLU A 80 -7.90 6.47 -19.67
CA GLU A 80 -8.63 5.21 -19.79
C GLU A 80 -9.13 4.77 -18.40
N PRO A 81 -10.41 4.39 -18.28
CA PRO A 81 -10.88 3.76 -17.05
C PRO A 81 -10.22 2.40 -16.89
N LEU A 82 -9.93 2.01 -15.64
CA LEU A 82 -9.42 0.68 -15.34
C LEU A 82 -10.43 -0.38 -15.77
N THR A 83 -9.92 -1.45 -16.37
CA THR A 83 -10.71 -2.67 -16.62
C THR A 83 -11.05 -3.38 -15.31
N GLU A 84 -12.03 -4.29 -15.33
CA GLU A 84 -12.41 -5.08 -14.15
C GLU A 84 -11.22 -5.90 -13.60
N GLU A 85 -10.37 -6.42 -14.49
CA GLU A 85 -9.19 -7.18 -14.12
C GLU A 85 -8.14 -6.29 -13.42
N GLU A 86 -7.87 -5.11 -13.99
CA GLU A 86 -6.94 -4.15 -13.38
C GLU A 86 -7.46 -3.65 -12.04
N GLN A 87 -8.75 -3.33 -11.93
CA GLN A 87 -9.34 -2.88 -10.68
C GLN A 87 -9.17 -3.93 -9.57
N ARG A 88 -9.41 -5.22 -9.88
CA ARG A 88 -9.13 -6.33 -8.94
C ARG A 88 -7.65 -6.36 -8.56
N ASN A 89 -6.73 -6.25 -9.51
CA ASN A 89 -5.29 -6.28 -9.26
C ASN A 89 -4.81 -5.11 -8.40
N PHE A 90 -5.29 -3.88 -8.66
CA PHE A 90 -4.98 -2.68 -7.89
C PHE A 90 -5.51 -2.74 -6.46
N SER A 91 -6.67 -3.38 -6.24
CA SER A 91 -7.27 -3.53 -4.90
C SER A 91 -6.51 -4.47 -3.96
N MET A 92 -5.62 -5.32 -4.51
CA MET A 92 -4.82 -6.26 -3.74
C MET A 92 -3.56 -5.58 -3.17
N SER A 93 -2.38 -6.07 -3.52
CA SER A 93 -1.10 -5.49 -3.10
C SER A 93 -0.28 -5.15 -4.32
N VAL A 94 0.33 -3.97 -4.30
CA VAL A 94 1.34 -3.56 -5.29
C VAL A 94 2.67 -4.29 -5.09
N ASN A 95 2.87 -4.92 -3.92
CA ASN A 95 4.08 -5.70 -3.66
C ASN A 95 4.01 -7.04 -4.40
N SER A 96 5.10 -7.39 -5.07
CA SER A 96 5.21 -8.70 -5.70
C SER A 96 5.21 -9.82 -4.65
N VAL A 97 4.68 -10.98 -5.05
CA VAL A 97 4.62 -12.16 -4.17
C VAL A 97 6.02 -12.61 -3.72
N ALA A 98 7.04 -12.43 -4.58
CA ALA A 98 8.42 -12.73 -4.23
C ALA A 98 8.91 -11.92 -3.02
N VAL A 99 8.64 -10.61 -3.01
CA VAL A 99 9.00 -9.75 -1.88
C VAL A 99 8.18 -10.09 -0.65
N LEU A 100 6.88 -10.38 -0.79
CA LEU A 100 6.04 -10.78 0.35
C LEU A 100 6.50 -12.09 1.00
N ARG A 101 6.92 -13.08 0.20
CA ARG A 101 7.51 -14.33 0.71
C ARG A 101 8.79 -14.08 1.49
N LEU A 102 9.65 -13.19 0.98
CA LEU A 102 10.90 -12.80 1.66
C LEU A 102 10.62 -12.07 2.98
N MET A 103 9.59 -11.22 3.02
CA MET A 103 9.18 -10.48 4.23
C MET A 103 8.39 -11.32 5.24
N GLY A 104 8.26 -12.64 5.02
CA GLY A 104 7.48 -13.53 5.89
C GLY A 104 5.96 -13.25 5.88
N LYS A 105 5.49 -12.42 4.96
CA LYS A 105 4.08 -11.98 4.81
C LYS A 105 3.34 -12.68 3.67
N GLY A 106 4.04 -13.46 2.84
CA GLY A 106 3.49 -14.23 1.71
C GLY A 106 2.90 -15.60 2.08
N GLY A 107 2.61 -15.83 3.37
CA GLY A 107 2.05 -17.09 3.87
C GLY A 107 0.53 -17.10 3.82
N GLY A 108 -0.05 -17.35 2.64
CA GLY A 108 -1.41 -17.87 2.55
C GLY A 108 -1.44 -19.33 3.00
N VAL A 109 -2.29 -19.63 3.99
CA VAL A 109 -2.62 -20.94 4.58
C VAL A 109 -1.41 -21.82 4.93
N ALA A 110 -1.10 -21.91 6.23
CA ALA A 110 -0.23 -22.97 6.74
C ALA A 110 -0.71 -24.33 6.21
N PRO A 111 0.17 -25.18 5.64
CA PRO A 111 -0.24 -26.47 5.14
C PRO A 111 -0.90 -27.23 6.29
N ALA A 112 -2.14 -27.67 6.06
CA ALA A 112 -2.79 -28.65 6.91
C ALA A 112 -1.87 -29.88 6.98
N GLY A 113 -1.11 -30.02 8.05
CA GLY A 113 -0.20 -31.16 8.19
C GLY A 113 1.02 -31.00 9.09
N VAL A 114 1.41 -29.80 9.56
CA VAL A 114 2.48 -29.73 10.57
C VAL A 114 1.89 -30.00 11.95
N ALA A 115 1.84 -31.29 12.26
CA ALA A 115 1.45 -31.85 13.53
C ALA A 115 2.14 -31.12 14.70
N ARG A 116 1.35 -30.83 15.74
CA ARG A 116 1.82 -30.38 17.06
C ARG A 116 2.82 -31.38 17.63
N GLY A 117 4.11 -31.15 17.37
CA GLY A 117 5.21 -31.86 18.02
C GLY A 117 5.55 -31.21 19.35
N ARG A 118 4.76 -31.51 20.39
CA ARG A 118 5.10 -31.22 21.79
C ARG A 118 6.32 -32.07 22.17
N GLY A 119 7.52 -31.51 21.97
CA GLY A 119 8.79 -32.08 22.41
C GLY A 119 8.83 -32.18 23.93
N THR A 120 8.54 -33.37 24.44
CA THR A 120 8.72 -33.77 25.83
C THR A 120 10.21 -33.86 26.16
N THR A 121 10.73 -32.95 26.98
CA THR A 121 11.88 -33.23 27.83
C THR A 121 11.71 -32.50 29.17
N ARG A 122 12.01 -33.23 30.25
CA ARG A 122 12.11 -32.84 31.68
C ARG A 122 10.87 -32.93 32.58
N GLY A 123 11.05 -33.73 33.64
CA GLY A 123 10.30 -33.71 34.92
C GLY A 123 9.41 -34.93 35.05
N GLY A 124 9.83 -36.03 35.70
CA GLY A 124 9.72 -36.20 37.15
C GLY A 124 8.24 -36.43 37.52
N GLY A 125 7.74 -37.53 38.03
CA GLY A 125 8.26 -38.72 38.68
C GLY A 125 7.09 -39.30 39.49
N ARG A 126 7.12 -40.62 39.76
CA ARG A 126 6.32 -41.34 40.78
C ARG A 126 4.80 -41.37 40.64
N GLY A 127 4.24 -42.59 40.68
CA GLY A 127 2.85 -42.81 41.07
C GLY A 127 2.19 -44.01 40.42
N GLU A 128 2.45 -45.18 41.01
CA GLU A 128 1.71 -46.45 40.99
C GLU A 128 0.24 -46.34 40.52
N THR A 129 -0.26 -47.22 39.65
CA THR A 129 -0.97 -48.42 40.11
C THR A 129 -0.83 -49.63 39.17
N LEU A 130 -0.62 -50.78 39.81
CA LEU A 130 -0.70 -52.13 39.28
C LEU A 130 -2.16 -52.51 38.95
N SER A 131 -2.42 -53.23 37.86
CA SER A 131 -3.17 -54.50 37.92
C SER A 131 -3.21 -55.27 36.59
N ILE A 132 -2.50 -56.41 36.60
CA ILE A 132 -2.96 -57.77 36.26
C ILE A 132 -3.17 -58.13 34.77
N ILE A 133 -2.18 -58.92 34.33
CA ILE A 133 -2.07 -60.06 33.42
C ILE A 133 -3.35 -60.87 33.06
N ALA A 134 -3.57 -61.01 31.74
CA ALA A 134 -3.92 -62.19 30.89
C ALA A 134 -5.20 -63.04 31.17
N PRO A 135 -5.62 -63.92 30.24
CA PRO A 135 -5.22 -64.17 28.84
C PRO A 135 -6.25 -63.79 27.77
#